data_AF-A0A9E0H9I6-F1
#
_entry.id   AF-A0A9E0H9I6-F1
#
_cell.length_a   1.000
_cell.length_b   1.000
_cell.length_c   1.000
_cell.angle_alpha   90.00
_cell.angle_beta   90.00
_cell.angle_gamma   90.00
#
_symmetry.space_group_name_H-M   'P 1'
#
loop_
_entity.id
_entity.type
_entity.pdbx_description
1 polymer ?
#
loop_
_entity_poly.entity_id
_entity_poly.type
_entity_poly.pdbx_seq_one_letter_code
_entity_poly.pdbx_strand_id
1 'polypeptide(L)'
;MTSYPPDGASGWSASFLGQVLQLSTLGRPDLLKSKLFALCDRGTDLPDCIALAPTAAELVECIPWLVLQDGNEQWPGHVRATVSDLARRLGHGV
;
A
#
# COMPACT_ATOMS: atom_id res chain seq x y z
N MET A 1 9.25 -15.80 -5.25
CA MET A 1 10.59 -15.30 -4.92
C MET A 1 10.64 -13.86 -5.40
N THR A 2 10.23 -12.91 -4.55
CA THR A 2 10.08 -11.50 -4.92
C THR A 2 11.46 -10.85 -4.90
N SER A 3 12.03 -10.59 -6.09
CA SER A 3 13.31 -9.88 -6.20
C SER A 3 13.05 -8.39 -6.06
N TYR A 4 13.63 -7.78 -5.02
CA TYR A 4 13.78 -6.33 -4.91
C TYR A 4 14.82 -5.82 -5.93
N PRO A 5 14.69 -4.60 -6.47
CA PRO A 5 15.73 -3.98 -7.28
C PRO A 5 16.95 -3.57 -6.41
N PRO A 6 18.17 -3.62 -6.97
CA PRO A 6 19.43 -3.44 -6.26
C PRO A 6 19.80 -1.96 -6.07
N ASP A 7 18.94 -1.19 -5.41
CA ASP A 7 19.05 0.27 -5.33
C ASP A 7 18.84 0.74 -3.89
N GLY A 8 19.85 0.56 -3.03
CA GLY A 8 20.31 1.47 -1.96
C GLY A 8 19.36 2.06 -0.88
N ALA A 9 18.04 1.91 -0.95
CA ALA A 9 17.11 2.33 0.08
C ALA A 9 16.33 1.11 0.54
N SER A 10 16.72 0.55 1.68
CA SER A 10 15.95 -0.47 2.38
C SER A 10 14.48 -0.02 2.42
N GLY A 11 13.52 -0.86 2.04
CA GLY A 11 12.08 -0.61 2.21
C GLY A 11 11.63 -0.48 3.67
N TRP A 12 12.58 -0.17 4.57
CA TRP A 12 12.48 -0.10 6.01
C TRP A 12 12.81 1.32 6.46
N SER A 13 11.97 1.88 7.33
CA SER A 13 12.18 3.13 8.03
C SER A 13 12.45 2.86 9.51
N ALA A 14 13.44 3.52 10.09
CA ALA A 14 13.69 3.43 11.53
C ALA A 14 12.53 4.10 12.29
N SER A 15 11.86 3.34 13.15
CA SER A 15 10.78 3.83 14.02
C SER A 15 11.28 4.20 15.41
N PHE A 16 12.32 3.53 15.91
CA PHE A 16 12.96 3.84 17.20
C PHE A 16 14.41 3.37 17.21
N LEU A 17 15.32 4.20 17.74
CA LEU A 17 16.74 3.87 17.91
C LEU A 17 17.14 4.12 19.36
N GLY A 18 17.16 3.07 20.17
CA GLY A 18 17.69 3.08 21.53
C GLY A 18 19.05 2.38 21.63
N GLN A 19 19.70 2.49 22.78
CA GLN A 19 21.00 1.82 23.03
C GLN A 19 20.88 0.29 23.07
N VAL A 20 19.70 -0.24 23.42
CA VAL A 20 19.47 -1.69 23.60
C VAL A 20 18.49 -2.26 22.55
N LEU A 21 17.62 -1.43 21.97
CA LEU A 21 16.62 -1.85 20.99
C LEU A 21 16.59 -0.89 19.81
N GLN A 22 16.64 -1.46 18.60
CA GLN A 22 16.37 -0.76 17.36
C GLN A 22 15.11 -1.36 16.72
N LEU A 23 14.14 -0.51 16.41
CA LEU A 23 12.90 -0.89 15.74
C LEU A 23 12.86 -0.25 14.37
N SER A 24 12.73 -1.08 13.34
CA SER A 24 12.43 -0.65 11.97
C SER A 24 11.06 -1.17 11.56
N THR A 25 10.37 -0.40 10.72
CA THR A 25 9.08 -0.75 10.11
C THR A 25 9.17 -0.57 8.61
N LEU A 26 8.18 -1.04 7.86
CA LEU A 26 8.12 -0.71 6.44
C LEU A 26 8.10 0.80 6.22
N GLY A 27 8.76 1.25 5.16
CA GLY A 27 8.62 2.61 4.66
C GLY A 27 7.18 2.85 4.19
N ARG A 28 6.79 4.12 4.14
CA ARG A 28 5.41 4.51 3.79
C ARG A 28 4.90 3.87 2.48
N PRO A 29 5.65 3.84 1.37
CA PRO A 29 5.17 3.22 0.13
C PRO A 29 4.89 1.73 0.27
N ASP A 30 5.74 1.00 1.00
CA ASP A 30 5.61 -0.46 1.16
C ASP A 30 4.52 -0.82 2.17
N LEU A 31 4.38 -0.03 3.23
CA LEU A 31 3.28 -0.15 4.18
C LEU A 31 1.94 0.09 3.49
N LEU A 32 1.84 1.16 2.69
CA LEU A 32 0.62 1.51 1.97
C LEU A 32 0.23 0.41 0.98
N LYS A 33 1.17 -0.07 0.16
CA LYS A 33 0.95 -1.19 -0.77
C LYS A 33 0.45 -2.44 -0.05
N SER A 34 1.05 -2.78 1.10
CA SER A 34 0.65 -3.95 1.89
C SER A 34 -0.79 -3.85 2.38
N LYS A 35 -1.20 -2.65 2.85
CA LYS A 35 -2.57 -2.40 3.33
C LYS A 35 -3.59 -2.36 2.20
N LEU A 36 -3.27 -1.69 1.10
CA LEU A 36 -4.12 -1.67 -0.09
C LEU A 36 -4.31 -3.06 -0.69
N PHE A 37 -3.27 -3.90 -0.68
CA PHE A 37 -3.38 -5.29 -1.12
C PHE A 37 -4.34 -6.09 -0.22
N ALA A 38 -4.20 -6.01 1.10
CA ALA A 38 -5.11 -6.69 2.03
C ALA A 38 -6.58 -6.25 1.85
N LEU A 39 -6.79 -4.96 1.58
CA LEU A 39 -8.11 -4.41 1.24
C LEU A 39 -8.65 -4.99 -0.06
N CYS A 40 -7.84 -5.10 -1.11
CA CYS A 40 -8.27 -5.69 -2.37
C CYS A 40 -8.51 -7.21 -2.25
N ASP A 41 -7.61 -7.94 -1.61
CA ASP A 41 -7.61 -9.40 -1.54
C ASP A 41 -8.71 -9.95 -0.62
N ARG A 42 -8.88 -9.36 0.57
CA ARG A 42 -9.77 -9.89 1.62
C ARG A 42 -10.85 -8.92 2.08
N GLY A 43 -10.88 -7.68 1.56
CA GLY A 43 -11.80 -6.65 2.02
C GLY A 43 -11.51 -6.15 3.45
N THR A 44 -10.32 -6.42 3.99
CA THR A 44 -9.93 -5.98 5.35
C THR A 44 -9.12 -4.69 5.30
N ASP A 45 -8.71 -4.14 6.45
CA ASP A 45 -7.76 -3.03 6.52
C ASP A 45 -8.26 -1.68 5.94
N LEU A 46 -9.55 -1.54 5.62
CA LEU A 46 -10.14 -0.25 5.26
C LEU A 46 -9.88 0.83 6.34
N PRO A 47 -10.08 0.57 7.66
CA PRO A 47 -9.76 1.56 8.69
C PRO A 47 -8.29 1.99 8.66
N ASP A 48 -7.37 1.06 8.41
CA ASP A 48 -5.93 1.35 8.33
C ASP A 48 -5.61 2.20 7.10
N CYS A 49 -6.22 1.90 5.95
CA CYS A 49 -6.05 2.69 4.73
C CYS A 49 -6.58 4.12 4.92
N ILE A 50 -7.69 4.30 5.64
CA ILE A 50 -8.20 5.63 6.00
C ILE A 50 -7.24 6.34 6.96
N ALA A 51 -6.74 5.64 7.98
CA ALA A 51 -5.82 6.20 8.97
C ALA A 51 -4.47 6.62 8.38
N LEU A 52 -3.98 5.89 7.37
CA LEU A 52 -2.76 6.24 6.63
C LEU A 52 -2.91 7.49 5.76
N ALA A 53 -4.15 7.90 5.48
CA ALA A 53 -4.53 9.07 4.69
C ALA A 53 -3.66 9.23 3.42
N PRO A 54 -3.61 8.22 2.53
CA PRO A 54 -2.82 8.32 1.31
C PRO A 54 -3.35 9.46 0.45
N THR A 55 -2.47 10.18 -0.23
CA THR A 55 -2.84 11.19 -1.23
C THR A 55 -3.37 10.54 -2.50
N ALA A 56 -4.06 11.32 -3.35
CA ALA A 56 -4.48 10.86 -4.67
C ALA A 56 -3.31 10.33 -5.52
N ALA A 57 -2.15 11.00 -5.46
CA ALA A 57 -0.94 10.58 -6.17
C ALA A 57 -0.43 9.23 -5.67
N GLU A 58 -0.32 9.05 -4.34
CA GLU A 58 0.11 7.78 -3.75
C GLU A 58 -0.82 6.61 -4.12
N LEU A 59 -2.13 6.85 -4.18
CA LEU A 59 -3.09 5.85 -4.63
C LEU A 59 -2.85 5.46 -6.09
N VAL A 60 -2.66 6.43 -6.98
CA VAL A 60 -2.37 6.20 -8.40
C VAL A 60 -1.06 5.42 -8.59
N GLU A 61 -0.01 5.79 -7.84
CA GLU A 61 1.29 5.13 -7.88
C GLU A 61 1.24 3.66 -7.41
N CYS A 62 0.31 3.32 -6.52
CA CYS A 62 0.15 1.95 -6.02
C CYS A 62 -0.58 1.01 -7.01
N ILE A 63 -1.43 1.53 -7.89
CA ILE A 63 -2.28 0.71 -8.78
C ILE A 63 -1.48 -0.28 -9.64
N PRO A 64 -0.39 0.11 -10.36
CA PRO A 64 0.35 -0.83 -11.21
C PRO A 64 0.89 -2.02 -10.43
N TRP A 65 1.36 -1.78 -9.20
CA TRP A 65 1.86 -2.84 -8.35
C TRP A 65 0.72 -3.76 -7.88
N LEU A 66 -0.40 -3.19 -7.43
CA LEU A 66 -1.57 -3.95 -6.96
C LEU A 66 -2.14 -4.87 -8.05
N VAL A 67 -2.27 -4.36 -9.28
CA VAL A 67 -2.80 -5.10 -10.44
C VAL A 67 -1.99 -6.37 -10.75
N LEU A 68 -0.70 -6.40 -10.42
CA LEU A 68 0.19 -7.53 -10.68
C LEU A 68 0.18 -8.61 -9.58
N GLN A 69 -0.54 -8.39 -8.47
CA GLN A 69 -0.45 -9.28 -7.30
C GLN A 69 -1.29 -10.56 -7.41
N ASP A 70 -2.31 -10.57 -8.27
CA ASP A 70 -3.19 -11.73 -8.45
C ASP A 70 -3.40 -12.02 -9.95
N GLY A 71 -3.47 -13.32 -10.29
CA GLY A 71 -3.58 -13.80 -11.67
C GLY A 71 -5.01 -13.86 -12.21
N ASN A 72 -6.03 -13.52 -11.42
CA ASN A 72 -7.42 -13.51 -11.85
C ASN A 72 -7.66 -12.40 -12.88
N GLU A 73 -8.28 -12.73 -14.01
CA GLU A 73 -8.59 -11.78 -15.09
C GLU A 73 -9.43 -10.58 -14.66
N GLN A 74 -10.25 -10.73 -13.60
CA GLN A 74 -11.09 -9.67 -13.04
C GLN A 74 -10.36 -8.81 -12.01
N TRP A 75 -9.21 -9.28 -11.51
CA TRP A 75 -8.43 -8.59 -10.47
C TRP A 75 -8.08 -7.14 -10.82
N PRO A 76 -7.62 -6.82 -12.05
CA PRO A 76 -7.30 -5.43 -12.39
C PRO A 76 -8.51 -4.49 -12.32
N GLY A 77 -9.71 -5.00 -12.63
CA GLY A 77 -10.96 -4.24 -12.49
C GLY A 77 -11.31 -4.02 -11.02
N HIS A 78 -11.22 -5.08 -10.21
CA HIS A 78 -11.48 -5.05 -8.77
C HIS A 78 -10.56 -4.08 -8.02
N VAL A 79 -9.25 -4.11 -8.31
CA VAL A 79 -8.27 -3.18 -7.72
C VAL A 79 -8.67 -1.73 -8.00
N ARG A 80 -8.97 -1.40 -9.26
CA ARG A 80 -9.34 -0.02 -9.64
C ARG A 80 -10.64 0.42 -8.97
N ALA A 81 -11.64 -0.45 -8.90
CA ALA A 81 -12.91 -0.15 -8.23
C ALA A 81 -12.70 0.08 -6.72
N THR A 82 -11.91 -0.78 -6.07
CA THR A 82 -11.62 -0.70 -4.63
C THR A 82 -10.82 0.57 -4.30
N VAL A 83 -9.77 0.88 -5.07
CA VAL A 83 -8.98 2.10 -4.88
C VAL A 83 -9.80 3.36 -5.17
N SER A 84 -10.69 3.32 -6.16
CA SER A 84 -11.61 4.43 -6.44
C SER A 84 -12.61 4.67 -5.30
N ASP A 85 -13.17 3.60 -4.71
CA ASP A 85 -14.03 3.72 -3.53
C ASP A 85 -13.29 4.33 -2.34
N LEU A 86 -12.05 3.89 -2.09
CA LEU A 86 -11.19 4.45 -1.04
C LEU A 86 -10.88 5.93 -1.31
N ALA A 87 -10.50 6.29 -2.54
CA ALA A 87 -10.22 7.67 -2.94
C ALA A 87 -11.42 8.60 -2.65
N ARG A 88 -12.63 8.15 -3.00
CA ARG A 88 -13.88 8.88 -2.70
C ARG A 88 -14.10 9.07 -1.21
N ARG A 89 -13.86 8.04 -0.38
CA ARG A 89 -13.98 8.13 1.09
C ARG A 89 -12.96 9.10 1.70
N LEU A 90 -11.80 9.23 1.08
CA LEU A 90 -10.74 10.17 1.47
C LEU A 90 -10.95 11.59 0.93
N GLY A 91 -11.96 11.81 0.08
CA GLY A 91 -12.24 13.12 -0.52
C GLY A 91 -11.35 13.45 -1.73
N HIS A 92 -10.68 12.46 -2.32
CA HIS A 92 -9.86 12.64 -3.52
C HIS A 92 -10.72 12.63 -4.78
N GLY A 93 -11.32 13.78 -5.11
CA GLY A 93 -12.09 13.98 -6.34
C GLY A 93 -13.51 13.40 -6.27
N VAL A 94 -14.49 14.25 -6.54
CA VAL A 94 -15.91 13.91 -6.73
C VAL A 94 -16.21 13.89 -8.22
#